data_AF-A0A1F7R003-F1
#
_entry.id   AF-A0A1F7R003-F1
#
_cell.length_a   1.000
_cell.length_b   1.000
_cell.length_c   1.000
_cell.angle_alpha   90.00
_cell.angle_beta   90.00
_cell.angle_gamma   90.00
#
_symmetry.space_group_name_H-M   'P 1'
#
loop_
_entity.id
_entity.type
_entity.pdbx_description
1 polymer ?
#
loop_
_entity_poly.entity_id
_entity_poly.type
_entity_poly.pdbx_seq_one_letter_code
_entity_poly.pdbx_strand_id
1 'polypeptide(L)'
;MFKNKNQTSRHGSGQEGLGHVVLILAVVVVAVVGLAGWRVFGAKTNKAADANQTSSSQASKSGEKVTWLQTENGWTHTGNLPACPDPINLPVDINKVTSILYPGQYRGGEYKPHGGFRFDNETSNNVTISAPFDAEIVRGAHYSVGGDPQYVFDFIAPCGYMYRLGHLLTLSPKLKAIADELPVNSEGDSHDTQINPYVEFKAGETIATATGITKNGSGIGGINVFVDWGVYDLRSKNKASEDPTWAAKHTADTETHALCWFDLLSSENEAKVRALPPADGQSGKTSDYCK
;
A
#
# COMPACT_ATOMS: atom_id res chain seq x y z
N MET A 1 -66.42 -17.66 -26.89
CA MET A 1 -67.23 -18.57 -27.72
C MET A 1 -66.90 -20.00 -27.32
N PHE A 2 -67.93 -20.84 -27.25
CA PHE A 2 -67.95 -22.16 -26.64
C PHE A 2 -66.99 -23.21 -27.25
N LYS A 3 -66.54 -24.15 -26.38
CA LYS A 3 -66.39 -25.62 -26.52
C LYS A 3 -66.18 -26.19 -27.95
N ASN A 4 -65.34 -27.20 -28.22
CA ASN A 4 -65.14 -28.49 -27.55
C ASN A 4 -64.18 -29.31 -28.44
N LYS A 5 -63.46 -30.31 -27.89
CA LYS A 5 -63.51 -31.70 -28.39
C LYS A 5 -62.72 -32.69 -27.51
N ASN A 6 -63.50 -33.62 -26.96
CA ASN A 6 -63.21 -34.98 -26.50
C ASN A 6 -61.97 -35.67 -27.08
N GLN A 7 -61.28 -36.47 -26.25
CA GLN A 7 -61.34 -37.93 -26.37
C GLN A 7 -60.84 -38.67 -25.12
N THR A 8 -61.57 -39.72 -24.79
CA THR A 8 -61.46 -40.68 -23.68
C THR A 8 -60.63 -41.91 -24.05
N SER A 9 -59.93 -42.54 -23.08
CA SER A 9 -60.11 -43.97 -22.70
C SER A 9 -58.92 -44.59 -21.92
N ARG A 10 -59.22 -45.06 -20.68
CA ARG A 10 -58.81 -46.32 -19.95
C ARG A 10 -57.29 -46.61 -19.77
N HIS A 11 -56.77 -47.17 -18.66
CA HIS A 11 -57.28 -48.18 -17.71
C HIS A 11 -56.35 -48.32 -16.46
N GLY A 12 -56.93 -48.65 -15.27
CA GLY A 12 -56.33 -49.38 -14.11
C GLY A 12 -55.21 -48.70 -13.29
N SER A 13 -55.00 -48.89 -11.98
CA SER A 13 -55.65 -49.59 -10.85
C SER A 13 -54.80 -49.32 -9.58
N GLY A 14 -55.40 -49.15 -8.39
CA GLY A 14 -54.75 -49.51 -7.09
C GLY A 14 -54.41 -48.39 -6.08
N GLN A 15 -55.18 -48.31 -4.97
CA GLN A 15 -54.81 -48.33 -3.52
C GLN A 15 -53.34 -48.02 -3.12
N GLU A 16 -52.91 -47.32 -2.05
CA GLU A 16 -53.43 -46.72 -0.78
C GLU A 16 -52.49 -45.53 -0.41
N GLY A 17 -52.78 -44.60 0.50
CA GLY A 17 -52.76 -44.81 1.95
C GLY A 17 -51.86 -43.75 2.64
N LEU A 18 -52.31 -43.24 3.78
CA LEU A 18 -51.65 -42.22 4.62
C LEU A 18 -50.22 -42.65 5.03
N GLY A 19 -49.19 -41.95 4.55
CA GLY A 19 -47.79 -42.27 4.91
C GLY A 19 -46.84 -41.10 5.17
N HIS A 20 -47.23 -39.85 4.88
CA HIS A 20 -46.26 -38.73 4.88
C HIS A 20 -46.36 -37.75 6.05
N VAL A 21 -47.36 -37.86 6.93
CA VAL A 21 -47.52 -36.91 8.05
C VAL A 21 -46.86 -37.39 9.34
N VAL A 22 -46.58 -38.69 9.50
CA VAL A 22 -45.92 -39.23 10.71
C VAL A 22 -44.38 -39.10 10.64
N LEU A 23 -43.79 -39.01 9.45
CA LEU A 23 -42.33 -38.99 9.28
C LEU A 23 -41.68 -37.66 9.70
N ILE A 24 -42.41 -36.54 9.64
CA ILE A 24 -41.85 -35.20 9.92
C ILE A 24 -41.71 -34.94 11.42
N LEU A 25 -42.60 -35.52 12.25
CA LEU A 25 -42.55 -35.33 13.72
C LEU A 25 -41.49 -36.18 14.42
N ALA A 26 -41.09 -37.33 13.86
CA ALA A 26 -40.06 -38.20 14.45
C ALA A 26 -38.63 -37.63 14.30
N VAL A 27 -38.35 -36.88 13.22
CA VAL A 27 -37.00 -36.34 12.94
C VAL A 27 -36.64 -35.15 13.84
N VAL A 28 -37.62 -34.35 14.27
CA VAL A 28 -37.39 -33.16 15.09
C VAL A 28 -37.04 -33.51 16.55
N VAL A 29 -37.58 -34.61 17.09
CA VAL A 29 -37.33 -35.00 18.50
C VAL A 29 -35.95 -35.67 18.68
N VAL A 30 -35.45 -36.40 17.69
CA VAL A 30 -34.11 -37.04 17.76
C VAL A 30 -32.98 -36.00 17.65
N ALA A 31 -33.16 -34.94 16.88
CA ALA A 31 -32.14 -33.89 16.71
C ALA A 31 -31.95 -33.04 17.98
N VAL A 32 -33.01 -32.78 18.75
CA VAL A 32 -32.94 -31.95 19.97
C VAL A 32 -32.36 -32.72 21.16
N VAL A 33 -32.59 -34.03 21.26
CA VAL A 33 -32.01 -34.87 22.33
C VAL A 33 -30.54 -35.21 22.07
N GLY A 34 -30.11 -35.31 20.79
CA GLY A 34 -28.71 -35.57 20.42
C GLY A 34 -27.75 -34.40 20.68
N LEU A 35 -28.22 -33.15 20.61
CA LEU A 35 -27.38 -31.95 20.77
C LEU A 35 -27.19 -31.52 22.24
N ALA A 36 -28.07 -31.93 23.16
CA ALA A 36 -27.92 -31.65 24.59
C ALA A 36 -26.98 -32.65 25.30
N GLY A 37 -26.82 -33.87 24.77
CA GLY A 37 -25.97 -34.92 25.37
C GLY A 37 -24.47 -34.77 25.11
N TRP A 38 -24.05 -34.05 24.07
CA TRP A 38 -22.63 -33.97 23.70
C TRP A 38 -21.83 -32.92 24.48
N ARG A 39 -22.49 -32.02 25.22
CA ARG A 39 -21.81 -30.97 26.01
C ARG A 39 -21.49 -31.34 27.46
N VAL A 40 -21.69 -32.60 27.90
CA VAL A 40 -21.50 -32.98 29.32
C VAL A 40 -20.53 -34.16 29.56
N PHE A 41 -20.05 -34.86 28.54
CA PHE A 41 -19.06 -35.94 28.75
C PHE A 41 -17.80 -35.75 27.90
N GLY A 42 -16.80 -35.10 28.49
CA GLY A 42 -15.47 -34.95 27.90
C GLY A 42 -14.48 -34.18 28.76
N ALA A 43 -14.62 -34.23 30.09
CA ALA A 43 -13.62 -33.70 31.01
C ALA A 43 -12.82 -34.87 31.63
N LYS A 44 -11.50 -34.79 31.47
CA LYS A 44 -10.40 -35.45 32.21
C LYS A 44 -9.63 -36.57 31.50
N THR A 45 -8.42 -36.15 31.09
CA THR A 45 -7.10 -36.80 31.19
C THR A 45 -6.82 -38.03 30.34
N ASN A 46 -5.91 -37.87 29.37
CA ASN A 46 -4.70 -38.69 29.28
C ASN A 46 -3.53 -37.91 28.65
N LYS A 47 -2.35 -38.27 29.14
CA LYS A 47 -1.05 -37.63 29.03
C LYS A 47 -0.27 -38.24 27.85
N ALA A 48 0.46 -37.40 27.12
CA ALA A 48 1.59 -37.69 26.23
C ALA A 48 1.39 -38.66 25.04
N ALA A 49 1.31 -38.08 23.85
CA ALA A 49 2.05 -38.56 22.67
C ALA A 49 2.60 -37.32 21.97
N ASP A 50 3.90 -37.10 22.13
CA ASP A 50 4.70 -36.07 21.48
C ASP A 50 4.59 -36.19 19.95
N ALA A 51 3.76 -35.34 19.35
CA ALA A 51 3.89 -34.97 17.96
C ALA A 51 4.82 -33.77 17.91
N ASN A 52 6.07 -34.08 17.61
CA ASN A 52 7.21 -33.19 17.40
C ASN A 52 6.90 -32.17 16.29
N GLN A 53 6.11 -31.12 16.58
CA GLN A 53 6.21 -29.86 15.86
C GLN A 53 7.37 -29.09 16.47
N THR A 54 8.56 -29.46 16.03
CA THR A 54 9.73 -28.59 16.07
C THR A 54 9.34 -27.35 15.27
N SER A 55 8.83 -26.31 15.96
CA SER A 55 9.07 -24.94 15.55
C SER A 55 10.58 -24.85 15.38
N SER A 56 11.04 -24.89 14.14
CA SER A 56 12.40 -24.50 13.81
C SER A 56 12.50 -23.03 14.15
N SER A 57 12.81 -22.73 15.42
CA SER A 57 13.61 -21.57 15.75
C SER A 57 14.95 -21.78 15.05
N GLN A 58 14.99 -21.47 13.75
CA GLN A 58 16.25 -21.12 13.12
C GLN A 58 16.72 -19.90 13.90
N ALA A 59 17.64 -20.14 14.84
CA ALA A 59 18.57 -19.11 15.25
C ALA A 59 19.33 -18.72 13.99
N SER A 60 18.78 -17.74 13.26
CA SER A 60 19.38 -17.18 12.08
C SER A 60 20.67 -16.48 12.50
N LYS A 61 21.73 -16.76 11.76
CA LYS A 61 23.05 -16.17 11.98
C LYS A 61 22.91 -14.65 11.92
N SER A 62 23.34 -13.95 12.98
CA SER A 62 23.52 -12.51 12.92
C SER A 62 24.44 -12.18 11.75
N GLY A 63 23.94 -11.46 10.73
CA GLY A 63 24.73 -11.02 9.58
C GLY A 63 24.17 -11.34 8.18
N GLU A 64 23.00 -11.98 8.06
CA GLU A 64 22.35 -12.13 6.75
C GLU A 64 21.70 -10.81 6.30
N LYS A 65 22.01 -10.36 5.09
CA LYS A 65 21.42 -9.15 4.49
C LYS A 65 19.91 -9.37 4.29
N VAL A 66 19.12 -8.43 4.78
CA VAL A 66 17.67 -8.42 4.53
C VAL A 66 17.43 -7.90 3.12
N THR A 67 16.70 -8.67 2.33
CA THR A 67 16.26 -8.28 0.99
C THR A 67 14.74 -8.37 0.94
N TRP A 68 14.09 -7.35 0.37
CA TRP A 68 12.66 -7.32 0.14
C TRP A 68 12.33 -7.68 -1.32
N LEU A 69 11.28 -8.48 -1.50
CA LEU A 69 10.80 -8.93 -2.80
C LEU A 69 9.27 -8.78 -2.86
N GLN A 70 8.80 -8.15 -3.93
CA GLN A 70 7.38 -8.15 -4.25
C GLN A 70 7.00 -9.47 -4.93
N THR A 71 5.98 -10.13 -4.41
CA THR A 71 5.41 -11.36 -4.96
C THR A 71 3.95 -11.14 -5.33
N GLU A 72 3.32 -12.10 -6.00
CA GLU A 72 1.88 -12.08 -6.30
C GLU A 72 1.01 -11.94 -5.05
N ASN A 73 1.51 -12.39 -3.89
CA ASN A 73 0.80 -12.36 -2.61
C ASN A 73 1.18 -11.14 -1.74
N GLY A 74 1.96 -10.20 -2.28
CA GLY A 74 2.47 -9.02 -1.56
C GLY A 74 3.97 -9.10 -1.26
N TRP A 75 4.41 -8.28 -0.31
CA TRP A 75 5.83 -8.15 0.04
C TRP A 75 6.31 -9.27 0.95
N THR A 76 7.48 -9.82 0.64
CA THR A 76 8.19 -10.81 1.46
C THR A 76 9.64 -10.38 1.67
N HIS A 77 10.31 -10.95 2.69
CA HIS A 77 11.70 -10.63 2.99
C HIS A 77 12.52 -11.85 3.42
N THR A 78 13.84 -11.73 3.29
CA THR A 78 14.82 -12.66 3.87
C THR A 78 15.43 -12.08 5.15
N GLY A 79 16.02 -12.93 6.00
CA GLY A 79 16.72 -12.50 7.21
C GLY A 79 15.83 -11.90 8.31
N ASN A 80 16.46 -11.43 9.38
CA ASN A 80 15.78 -10.80 10.51
C ASN A 80 15.66 -9.29 10.29
N LEU A 81 14.45 -8.76 10.44
CA LEU A 81 14.21 -7.32 10.31
C LEU A 81 14.85 -6.56 11.48
N PRO A 82 15.73 -5.56 11.21
CA PRO A 82 16.15 -4.63 12.25
C PRO A 82 15.00 -3.66 12.59
N ALA A 83 15.18 -2.89 13.67
CA ALA A 83 14.28 -1.78 13.98
C ALA A 83 14.33 -0.71 12.87
N CYS A 84 13.17 -0.09 12.59
CA CYS A 84 13.12 1.04 11.67
C CYS A 84 13.60 2.33 12.35
N PRO A 85 14.12 3.29 11.55
CA PRO A 85 14.44 4.62 12.06
C PRO A 85 13.19 5.29 12.63
N ASP A 86 13.33 5.82 13.84
CA ASP A 86 12.31 6.60 14.54
C ASP A 86 13.03 7.67 15.39
N PRO A 87 12.98 8.96 15.01
CA PRO A 87 12.25 9.51 13.86
C PRO A 87 12.97 9.31 12.52
N ILE A 88 12.25 9.49 11.41
CA ILE A 88 12.82 9.62 10.05
C ILE A 88 13.15 11.08 9.73
N ASN A 89 14.08 11.31 8.79
CA ASN A 89 14.40 12.65 8.32
C ASN A 89 13.42 13.13 7.24
N LEU A 90 13.30 14.45 7.11
CA LEU A 90 12.64 15.05 5.95
C LEU A 90 13.57 14.96 4.72
N PRO A 91 13.04 14.71 3.51
CA PRO A 91 13.84 14.70 2.29
C PRO A 91 14.14 16.10 1.75
N VAL A 92 13.67 17.17 2.41
CA VAL A 92 13.73 18.56 1.95
C VAL A 92 14.07 19.51 3.10
N ASP A 93 14.53 20.72 2.77
CA ASP A 93 14.60 21.82 3.72
C ASP A 93 13.19 22.37 4.00
N ILE A 94 12.64 22.03 5.17
CA ILE A 94 11.29 22.43 5.59
C ILE A 94 11.09 23.95 5.63
N ASN A 95 12.15 24.74 5.79
CA ASN A 95 12.04 26.19 5.87
C ASN A 95 11.74 26.84 4.52
N LYS A 96 11.91 26.09 3.42
CA LYS A 96 11.54 26.53 2.06
C LYS A 96 10.16 26.07 1.64
N VAL A 97 9.56 25.15 2.38
CA VAL A 97 8.24 24.59 2.05
C VAL A 97 7.16 25.63 2.32
N THR A 98 6.24 25.75 1.37
CA THR A 98 5.15 26.74 1.40
C THR A 98 3.81 26.11 1.72
N SER A 99 3.59 24.87 1.27
CA SER A 99 2.36 24.12 1.47
C SER A 99 2.61 22.62 1.34
N ILE A 100 1.65 21.81 1.78
CA ILE A 100 1.78 20.36 1.87
C ILE A 100 0.62 19.62 1.22
N LEU A 101 0.92 18.51 0.55
CA LEU A 101 -0.03 17.52 0.10
C LEU A 101 -0.05 16.36 1.11
N TYR A 102 -1.23 15.96 1.56
CA TYR A 102 -1.34 14.86 2.51
C TYR A 102 -1.33 13.53 1.75
N PRO A 103 -0.73 12.46 2.32
CA PRO A 103 -0.88 11.12 1.78
C PRO A 103 -2.33 10.62 1.99
N GLY A 104 -2.80 9.72 1.12
CA GLY A 104 -4.14 9.13 1.21
C GLY A 104 -5.26 10.10 0.83
N GLN A 105 -5.09 10.80 -0.29
CA GLN A 105 -6.06 11.77 -0.81
C GLN A 105 -6.47 11.45 -2.25
N TYR A 106 -7.72 11.76 -2.61
CA TYR A 106 -8.12 11.84 -4.02
C TYR A 106 -7.76 13.21 -4.59
N ARG A 107 -6.80 13.26 -5.51
CA ARG A 107 -6.31 14.51 -6.12
C ARG A 107 -6.12 14.32 -7.62
N GLY A 108 -6.62 15.27 -8.41
CA GLY A 108 -6.52 15.19 -9.88
C GLY A 108 -7.28 14.02 -10.49
N GLY A 109 -8.32 13.50 -9.81
CA GLY A 109 -9.11 12.36 -10.28
C GLY A 109 -8.56 10.99 -9.87
N GLU A 110 -7.41 10.93 -9.22
CA GLU A 110 -6.75 9.68 -8.81
C GLU A 110 -6.51 9.64 -7.30
N TYR A 111 -6.43 8.42 -6.76
CA TYR A 111 -6.01 8.23 -5.38
C TYR A 111 -4.48 8.36 -5.28
N LYS A 112 -4.02 9.12 -4.29
CA LYS A 112 -2.60 9.39 -4.07
C LYS A 112 -2.21 8.85 -2.70
N PRO A 113 -1.53 7.69 -2.62
CA PRO A 113 -1.10 7.14 -1.35
C PRO A 113 0.10 7.89 -0.74
N HIS A 114 0.72 8.77 -1.53
CA HIS A 114 1.78 9.67 -1.12
C HIS A 114 1.26 11.11 -0.94
N GLY A 115 2.01 11.87 -0.14
CA GLY A 115 1.85 13.31 -0.02
C GLY A 115 2.92 14.02 -0.83
N GLY A 116 3.32 15.21 -0.39
CA GLY A 116 4.37 15.95 -1.06
C GLY A 116 4.51 17.36 -0.52
N PHE A 117 5.59 18.02 -0.94
CA PHE A 117 5.90 19.39 -0.54
C PHE A 117 5.85 20.32 -1.75
N ARG A 118 5.36 21.53 -1.54
CA ARG A 118 5.31 22.59 -2.55
C ARG A 118 6.25 23.72 -2.16
N PHE A 119 6.87 24.32 -3.16
CA PHE A 119 7.81 25.44 -3.02
C PHE A 119 7.35 26.61 -3.88
N ASP A 120 6.13 27.09 -3.62
CA ASP A 120 5.41 28.01 -4.50
C ASP A 120 6.09 29.39 -4.66
N ASN A 121 7.03 29.74 -3.77
CA ASN A 121 7.82 30.97 -3.82
C ASN A 121 9.14 30.82 -4.60
N GLU A 122 9.54 29.60 -4.97
CA GLU A 122 10.78 29.38 -5.71
C GLU A 122 10.64 29.83 -7.16
N THR A 123 11.65 30.55 -7.66
CA THR A 123 11.72 31.00 -9.06
C THR A 123 12.56 30.06 -9.94
N SER A 124 13.00 28.94 -9.38
CA SER A 124 13.77 27.89 -10.07
C SER A 124 13.45 26.54 -9.46
N ASN A 125 13.60 25.46 -10.22
CA ASN A 125 13.39 24.09 -9.74
C ASN A 125 14.47 23.59 -8.77
N ASN A 126 15.44 24.42 -8.37
CA ASN A 126 16.63 24.05 -7.59
C ASN A 126 16.30 23.80 -6.11
N VAL A 127 15.64 22.69 -5.85
CA VAL A 127 15.41 22.15 -4.52
C VAL A 127 16.17 20.84 -4.40
N THR A 128 17.07 20.77 -3.41
CA THR A 128 17.79 19.55 -3.10
C THR A 128 16.88 18.56 -2.37
N ILE A 129 16.84 17.34 -2.87
CA ILE A 129 16.14 16.20 -2.28
C ILE A 129 17.18 15.22 -1.73
N SER A 130 17.04 14.81 -0.47
CA SER A 130 17.92 13.84 0.19
C SER A 130 17.18 12.58 0.63
N ALA A 131 17.90 11.48 0.79
CA ALA A 131 17.33 10.24 1.33
C ALA A 131 16.91 10.45 2.80
N PRO A 132 15.65 10.13 3.18
CA PRO A 132 15.18 10.30 4.56
C PRO A 132 15.83 9.28 5.53
N PHE A 133 16.21 8.11 5.03
CA PHE A 133 16.87 7.04 5.78
C PHE A 133 17.66 6.10 4.85
N ASP A 134 18.53 5.26 5.42
CA ASP A 134 19.28 4.23 4.71
C ASP A 134 18.33 3.23 4.03
N ALA A 135 18.52 3.01 2.73
CA ALA A 135 17.68 2.12 1.94
C ALA A 135 18.37 1.65 0.66
N GLU A 136 17.79 0.67 -0.01
CA GLU A 136 18.19 0.25 -1.35
C GLU A 136 17.13 0.65 -2.37
N ILE A 137 17.55 1.18 -3.51
CA ILE A 137 16.64 1.41 -4.64
C ILE A 137 16.21 0.08 -5.26
N VAL A 138 14.90 -0.10 -5.47
CA VAL A 138 14.31 -1.36 -5.96
C VAL A 138 13.46 -1.19 -7.21
N ARG A 139 12.85 -0.02 -7.41
CA ARG A 139 12.00 0.28 -8.58
C ARG A 139 12.23 1.71 -9.04
N GLY A 140 12.04 1.95 -10.32
CA GLY A 140 12.07 3.29 -10.88
C GLY A 140 11.29 3.44 -12.19
N ALA A 141 10.86 4.67 -12.46
CA ALA A 141 10.23 5.07 -13.71
C ALA A 141 10.96 6.29 -14.30
N HIS A 142 11.07 6.33 -15.62
CA HIS A 142 11.55 7.47 -16.38
C HIS A 142 10.52 7.81 -17.45
N TYR A 143 9.96 9.01 -17.38
CA TYR A 143 8.89 9.46 -18.26
C TYR A 143 9.01 10.97 -18.49
N SER A 144 8.07 11.56 -19.22
CA SER A 144 8.01 13.01 -19.40
C SER A 144 6.71 13.60 -18.87
N VAL A 145 6.76 14.87 -18.48
CA VAL A 145 5.58 15.70 -18.19
C VAL A 145 5.85 17.11 -18.71
N GLY A 146 5.03 17.61 -19.63
CA GLY A 146 5.18 18.97 -20.14
C GLY A 146 6.49 19.20 -20.92
N GLY A 147 7.09 18.12 -21.43
CA GLY A 147 8.37 18.12 -22.14
C GLY A 147 9.61 17.99 -21.24
N ASP A 148 9.46 17.97 -19.93
CA ASP A 148 10.57 17.72 -19.00
C ASP A 148 10.70 16.23 -18.67
N PRO A 149 11.92 15.68 -18.54
CA PRO A 149 12.10 14.35 -17.96
C PRO A 149 11.65 14.38 -16.50
N GLN A 150 11.02 13.30 -16.07
CA GLN A 150 10.54 13.09 -14.71
C GLN A 150 10.89 11.69 -14.26
N TYR A 151 11.18 11.57 -12.97
CA TYR A 151 11.55 10.29 -12.37
C TYR A 151 10.78 10.02 -11.09
N VAL A 152 10.43 8.75 -10.90
CA VAL A 152 9.93 8.19 -9.64
C VAL A 152 10.85 7.05 -9.24
N PHE A 153 11.17 6.94 -7.95
CA PHE A 153 11.95 5.82 -7.42
C PHE A 153 11.42 5.35 -6.07
N ASP A 154 11.51 4.05 -5.86
CA ASP A 154 11.26 3.40 -4.57
C ASP A 154 12.54 2.89 -3.95
N PHE A 155 12.64 3.13 -2.65
CA PHE A 155 13.77 2.73 -1.84
C PHE A 155 13.27 1.96 -0.62
N ILE A 156 13.78 0.76 -0.39
CA ILE A 156 13.38 -0.10 0.72
C ILE A 156 14.52 -0.21 1.73
N ALA A 157 14.24 0.14 2.98
CA ALA A 157 15.11 -0.12 4.11
C ALA A 157 15.01 -1.59 4.55
N PRO A 158 16.09 -2.19 5.07
CA PRO A 158 16.08 -3.53 5.65
C PRO A 158 14.94 -3.76 6.64
N CYS A 159 14.56 -2.75 7.43
CA CYS A 159 13.52 -2.86 8.44
C CYS A 159 12.08 -3.01 7.88
N GLY A 160 11.88 -2.82 6.57
CA GLY A 160 10.58 -2.89 5.90
C GLY A 160 9.88 -1.56 5.64
N TYR A 161 10.51 -0.43 5.96
CA TYR A 161 10.05 0.86 5.46
C TYR A 161 10.48 1.08 4.03
N MET A 162 9.54 1.50 3.19
CA MET A 162 9.80 2.00 1.85
C MET A 162 9.53 3.49 1.80
N TYR A 163 10.36 4.26 1.09
CA TYR A 163 9.99 5.61 0.66
C TYR A 163 9.96 5.70 -0.86
N ARG A 164 8.98 6.45 -1.36
CA ARG A 164 8.84 6.82 -2.78
C ARG A 164 9.11 8.30 -2.93
N LEU A 165 9.97 8.66 -3.88
CA LEU A 165 10.19 10.04 -4.32
C LEU A 165 9.76 10.16 -5.78
N GLY A 166 8.91 11.14 -6.08
CA GLY A 166 8.40 11.39 -7.42
C GLY A 166 8.63 12.83 -7.88
N HIS A 167 8.45 13.06 -9.17
CA HIS A 167 8.68 14.36 -9.81
C HIS A 167 10.10 14.90 -9.66
N LEU A 168 11.09 14.01 -9.57
CA LEU A 168 12.48 14.41 -9.59
C LEU A 168 12.88 14.87 -11.00
N LEU A 169 13.75 15.87 -11.09
CA LEU A 169 14.19 16.45 -12.35
C LEU A 169 15.71 16.25 -12.57
N THR A 170 16.54 16.97 -11.81
CA THR A 170 18.00 16.83 -11.91
C THR A 170 18.50 15.85 -10.85
N LEU A 171 18.78 14.62 -11.26
CA LEU A 171 19.23 13.54 -10.38
C LEU A 171 20.70 13.72 -9.97
N SER A 172 21.08 13.16 -8.82
CA SER A 172 22.49 13.01 -8.46
C SER A 172 23.22 12.10 -9.44
N PRO A 173 24.57 12.19 -9.59
CA PRO A 173 25.30 11.37 -10.56
C PRO A 173 25.06 9.87 -10.39
N LYS A 174 24.96 9.39 -9.15
CA LYS A 174 24.70 7.99 -8.82
C LYS A 174 23.30 7.55 -9.26
N LEU A 175 22.27 8.35 -8.97
CA LEU A 175 20.91 8.02 -9.35
C LEU A 175 20.68 8.20 -10.86
N LYS A 176 21.34 9.17 -11.48
CA LYS A 176 21.34 9.35 -12.94
C LYS A 176 21.88 8.10 -13.65
N ALA A 177 22.98 7.53 -13.18
CA ALA A 177 23.54 6.31 -13.77
C ALA A 177 22.55 5.13 -13.75
N ILE A 178 21.66 5.07 -12.76
CA ILE A 178 20.58 4.07 -12.68
C ILE A 178 19.44 4.45 -13.62
N ALA A 179 19.04 5.72 -13.62
CA ALA A 179 17.94 6.24 -14.43
C ALA A 179 18.18 6.12 -15.94
N ASP A 180 19.44 6.24 -16.37
CA ASP A 180 19.85 6.13 -17.78
C ASP A 180 19.66 4.70 -18.33
N GLU A 181 19.53 3.69 -17.46
CA GLU A 181 19.26 2.30 -17.84
C GLU A 181 17.76 1.95 -17.81
N LEU A 182 16.90 2.85 -17.30
CA LEU A 182 15.46 2.64 -17.26
C LEU A 182 14.83 2.82 -18.66
N PRO A 183 13.79 2.04 -18.99
CA PRO A 183 12.98 2.34 -20.16
C PRO A 183 12.36 3.74 -20.03
N VAL A 184 12.30 4.46 -21.15
CA VAL A 184 11.60 5.74 -21.23
C VAL A 184 10.15 5.49 -21.58
N ASN A 185 9.25 5.78 -20.65
CA ASN A 185 7.81 5.64 -20.84
C ASN A 185 7.22 6.84 -21.60
N SER A 186 5.96 6.69 -22.00
CA SER A 186 5.19 7.77 -22.63
C SER A 186 4.93 8.94 -21.65
N GLU A 187 4.54 10.09 -22.19
CA GLU A 187 4.20 11.26 -21.36
C GLU A 187 3.10 10.93 -20.34
N GLY A 188 3.35 11.26 -19.08
CA GLY A 188 2.46 10.98 -17.95
C GLY A 188 2.44 9.52 -17.48
N ASP A 189 3.14 8.60 -18.16
CA ASP A 189 3.16 7.19 -17.81
C ASP A 189 4.26 6.88 -16.76
N SER A 190 3.87 6.92 -15.50
CA SER A 190 4.77 6.67 -14.36
C SER A 190 4.85 5.21 -13.95
N HIS A 191 4.52 4.24 -14.81
CA HIS A 191 4.68 2.82 -14.48
C HIS A 191 6.17 2.52 -14.25
N ASP A 192 6.49 2.02 -13.06
CA ASP A 192 7.86 1.69 -12.67
C ASP A 192 8.26 0.28 -13.12
N THR A 193 9.58 0.06 -13.11
CA THR A 193 10.19 -1.22 -13.41
C THR A 193 11.19 -1.58 -12.31
N GLN A 194 11.39 -2.88 -12.11
CA GLN A 194 12.33 -3.39 -11.12
C GLN A 194 13.77 -3.02 -11.51
N ILE A 195 14.53 -2.49 -10.56
CA ILE A 195 15.95 -2.20 -10.71
C ILE A 195 16.75 -3.37 -10.13
N ASN A 196 17.73 -3.87 -10.89
CA ASN A 196 18.68 -4.87 -10.45
C ASN A 196 20.06 -4.61 -11.06
N PRO A 197 21.17 -4.71 -10.30
CA PRO A 197 21.20 -4.99 -8.85
C PRO A 197 20.65 -3.83 -8.02
N TYR A 198 20.19 -4.11 -6.82
CA TYR A 198 19.82 -3.07 -5.85
C TYR A 198 21.04 -2.24 -5.48
N VAL A 199 20.83 -0.93 -5.31
CA VAL A 199 21.89 0.04 -4.98
C VAL A 199 21.55 0.75 -3.68
N GLU A 200 22.47 0.70 -2.72
CA GLU A 200 22.32 1.34 -1.42
C GLU A 200 22.41 2.87 -1.53
N PHE A 201 21.58 3.58 -0.75
CA PHE A 201 21.66 5.01 -0.48
C PHE A 201 21.68 5.23 1.04
N LYS A 202 22.47 6.19 1.51
CA LYS A 202 22.56 6.54 2.94
C LYS A 202 21.66 7.71 3.29
N ALA A 203 21.16 7.74 4.52
CA ALA A 203 20.40 8.87 5.06
C ALA A 203 21.17 10.19 4.83
N GLY A 204 20.46 11.21 4.33
CA GLY A 204 21.04 12.50 3.98
C GLY A 204 21.79 12.55 2.65
N GLU A 205 22.00 11.42 1.96
CA GLU A 205 22.60 11.40 0.62
C GLU A 205 21.72 12.15 -0.38
N THR A 206 22.32 13.00 -1.20
CA THR A 206 21.61 13.74 -2.25
C THR A 206 21.06 12.79 -3.32
N ILE A 207 19.74 12.82 -3.49
CA ILE A 207 18.97 12.09 -4.51
C ILE A 207 18.84 12.94 -5.77
N ALA A 208 18.46 14.20 -5.61
CA ALA A 208 18.26 15.15 -6.70
C ALA A 208 18.63 16.57 -6.26
N THR A 209 18.99 17.41 -7.21
CA THR A 209 19.24 18.85 -7.01
C THR A 209 18.17 19.74 -7.63
N ALA A 210 17.22 19.16 -8.36
CA ALA A 210 16.04 19.86 -8.84
C ALA A 210 14.81 18.94 -8.92
N THR A 211 13.61 19.52 -8.79
CA THR A 211 12.32 18.82 -8.71
C THR A 211 11.18 19.61 -9.36
N GLY A 212 10.11 18.92 -9.71
CA GLY A 212 8.91 19.49 -10.32
C GLY A 212 9.07 19.71 -11.83
N ILE A 213 8.33 20.70 -12.34
CA ILE A 213 8.17 20.97 -13.77
C ILE A 213 8.76 22.36 -14.09
N THR A 214 9.55 22.47 -15.15
CA THR A 214 10.24 23.69 -15.58
C THR A 214 9.45 24.52 -16.59
N LYS A 215 8.52 23.89 -17.33
CA LYS A 215 7.68 24.54 -18.33
C LYS A 215 6.24 24.08 -18.24
N ASN A 216 5.29 24.97 -18.53
CA ASN A 216 3.85 24.68 -18.48
C ASN A 216 3.35 24.25 -17.09
N GLY A 217 4.10 24.54 -16.04
CA GLY A 217 3.67 24.43 -14.66
C GLY A 217 2.72 25.56 -14.26
N SER A 218 2.06 25.38 -13.12
CA SER A 218 1.08 26.32 -12.58
C SER A 218 1.64 27.46 -11.72
N GLY A 219 2.96 27.51 -11.50
CA GLY A 219 3.59 28.53 -10.66
C GLY A 219 4.25 29.68 -11.44
N ILE A 220 5.12 30.42 -10.75
CA ILE A 220 5.73 31.66 -11.25
C ILE A 220 6.56 31.37 -12.52
N GLY A 221 6.31 32.12 -13.59
CA GLY A 221 7.04 31.96 -14.85
C GLY A 221 6.77 30.64 -15.57
N GLY A 222 5.69 29.92 -15.22
CA GLY A 222 5.36 28.61 -15.79
C GLY A 222 6.15 27.45 -15.17
N ILE A 223 6.81 27.69 -14.03
CA ILE A 223 7.52 26.67 -13.24
C ILE A 223 6.59 26.17 -12.14
N ASN A 224 6.62 24.87 -11.84
CA ASN A 224 5.89 24.30 -10.70
C ASN A 224 6.88 23.45 -9.88
N VAL A 225 7.33 23.97 -8.74
CA VAL A 225 8.35 23.34 -7.89
C VAL A 225 7.69 22.55 -6.77
N PHE A 226 7.79 21.22 -6.84
CA PHE A 226 7.23 20.30 -5.86
C PHE A 226 7.93 18.95 -5.91
N VAL A 227 7.81 18.18 -4.84
CA VAL A 227 8.27 16.80 -4.77
C VAL A 227 7.17 15.95 -4.14
N ASP A 228 6.89 14.80 -4.75
CA ASP A 228 6.00 13.80 -4.16
C ASP A 228 6.79 12.92 -3.21
N TRP A 229 6.23 12.69 -2.01
CA TRP A 229 6.85 11.85 -1.00
C TRP A 229 5.82 10.97 -0.29
N GLY A 230 6.06 9.66 -0.38
CA GLY A 230 5.32 8.64 0.35
C GLY A 230 6.24 7.78 1.20
N VAL A 231 5.73 7.31 2.34
CA VAL A 231 6.38 6.31 3.18
C VAL A 231 5.39 5.18 3.43
N TYR A 232 5.87 3.95 3.37
CA TYR A 232 5.06 2.74 3.41
C TYR A 232 5.67 1.73 4.38
N ASP A 233 4.83 1.01 5.12
CA ASP A 233 5.25 -0.12 5.96
C ASP A 233 4.96 -1.44 5.24
N LEU A 234 5.98 -2.08 4.68
CA LEU A 234 5.79 -3.32 3.92
C LEU A 234 5.49 -4.54 4.81
N ARG A 235 5.63 -4.40 6.14
CA ARG A 235 5.39 -5.49 7.11
C ARG A 235 3.90 -5.68 7.39
N SER A 236 3.10 -4.64 7.19
CA SER A 236 1.67 -4.67 7.52
C SER A 236 0.87 -3.72 6.64
N LYS A 237 -0.39 -4.07 6.37
CA LYS A 237 -1.30 -3.16 5.67
C LYS A 237 -1.75 -2.04 6.60
N ASN A 238 -2.06 -0.88 6.03
CA ASN A 238 -2.56 0.26 6.77
C ASN A 238 -4.00 0.05 7.26
N LYS A 239 -4.40 0.89 8.23
CA LYS A 239 -5.71 0.82 8.86
C LYS A 239 -6.87 1.03 7.87
N ALA A 240 -6.69 1.84 6.83
CA ALA A 240 -7.73 2.04 5.81
C ALA A 240 -8.06 0.74 5.07
N SER A 241 -7.08 -0.14 4.89
CA SER A 241 -7.23 -1.46 4.27
C SER A 241 -8.08 -2.45 5.09
N GLU A 242 -8.39 -2.15 6.35
CA GLU A 242 -9.30 -2.97 7.16
C GLU A 242 -10.77 -2.80 6.73
N ASP A 243 -11.13 -1.68 6.09
CA ASP A 243 -12.45 -1.49 5.50
C ASP A 243 -12.51 -2.23 4.14
N PRO A 244 -13.37 -3.26 3.99
CA PRO A 244 -13.47 -4.02 2.75
C PRO A 244 -13.93 -3.17 1.56
N THR A 245 -14.70 -2.10 1.79
CA THR A 245 -15.15 -1.17 0.73
C THR A 245 -13.99 -0.34 0.22
N TRP A 246 -13.11 0.08 1.13
CA TRP A 246 -11.90 0.80 0.76
C TRP A 246 -10.92 -0.14 0.06
N ALA A 247 -10.65 -1.32 0.62
CA ALA A 247 -9.72 -2.29 0.06
C ALA A 247 -10.13 -2.81 -1.34
N ALA A 248 -11.43 -2.89 -1.62
CA ALA A 248 -11.93 -3.28 -2.95
C ALA A 248 -11.65 -2.22 -4.03
N LYS A 249 -11.44 -0.95 -3.65
CA LYS A 249 -11.14 0.16 -4.58
C LYS A 249 -9.66 0.44 -4.72
N HIS A 250 -8.86 0.09 -3.70
CA HIS A 250 -7.44 0.43 -3.59
C HIS A 250 -6.62 -0.84 -3.54
N THR A 251 -6.20 -1.31 -4.71
CA THR A 251 -5.52 -2.59 -4.88
C THR A 251 -4.03 -2.44 -5.11
N ALA A 252 -3.52 -1.22 -5.32
CA ALA A 252 -2.10 -1.03 -5.50
C ALA A 252 -1.35 -1.29 -4.18
N ASP A 253 -0.15 -1.87 -4.30
CA ASP A 253 0.69 -2.20 -3.15
C ASP A 253 1.00 -0.96 -2.30
N THR A 254 1.34 0.15 -2.95
CA THR A 254 1.62 1.43 -2.30
C THR A 254 0.39 1.97 -1.54
N GLU A 255 -0.83 1.76 -2.06
CA GLU A 255 -2.05 2.22 -1.38
C GLU A 255 -2.31 1.46 -0.09
N THR A 256 -2.12 0.14 -0.10
CA THR A 256 -2.43 -0.70 1.06
C THR A 256 -1.36 -0.64 2.17
N HIS A 257 -0.17 -0.13 1.87
CA HIS A 257 0.95 -0.04 2.82
C HIS A 257 1.31 1.39 3.24
N ALA A 258 0.68 2.42 2.65
CA ALA A 258 1.00 3.81 2.94
C ALA A 258 0.72 4.21 4.39
N LEU A 259 1.58 5.07 4.91
CA LEU A 259 1.51 5.62 6.26
C LEU A 259 1.22 7.12 6.21
N CYS A 260 0.71 7.66 7.34
CA CYS A 260 0.91 9.07 7.60
C CYS A 260 2.36 9.30 8.03
N TRP A 261 3.23 9.68 7.11
CA TRP A 261 4.64 9.89 7.42
C TRP A 261 4.89 11.06 8.38
N PHE A 262 3.86 11.88 8.68
CA PHE A 262 3.96 12.97 9.65
C PHE A 262 4.24 12.41 11.04
N ASP A 263 3.58 11.28 11.36
CA ASP A 263 3.67 10.58 12.64
C ASP A 263 5.03 9.92 12.87
N LEU A 264 5.89 9.86 11.84
CA LEU A 264 7.23 9.27 11.89
C LEU A 264 8.34 10.32 12.04
N LEU A 265 7.99 11.61 12.04
CA LEU A 265 8.95 12.70 12.14
C LEU A 265 9.30 12.97 13.61
N SER A 266 10.42 13.70 13.81
CA SER A 266 10.65 14.30 15.12
C SER A 266 9.49 15.24 15.45
N SER A 267 9.17 15.40 16.74
CA SER A 267 8.06 16.25 17.18
C SER A 267 8.16 17.69 16.65
N GLU A 268 9.37 18.22 16.48
CA GLU A 268 9.61 19.52 15.86
C GLU A 268 9.19 19.54 14.38
N ASN A 269 9.64 18.55 13.60
CA ASN A 269 9.33 18.49 12.16
C ASN A 269 7.88 18.13 11.90
N GLU A 270 7.29 17.25 12.71
CA GLU A 270 5.85 16.95 12.69
C GLU A 270 5.04 18.23 12.90
N ALA A 271 5.37 19.01 13.94
CA ALA A 271 4.67 20.26 14.22
C ALA A 271 4.76 21.25 13.06
N LYS A 272 5.95 21.40 12.44
CA LYS A 272 6.13 22.25 11.25
C LYS A 272 5.28 21.76 10.08
N VAL A 273 5.32 20.46 9.80
CA VAL A 273 4.58 19.82 8.71
C VAL A 273 3.06 19.99 8.87
N ARG A 274 2.53 19.76 10.07
CA ARG A 274 1.09 19.92 10.35
C ARG A 274 0.63 21.38 10.32
N ALA A 275 1.53 22.32 10.58
CA ALA A 275 1.27 23.75 10.53
C ALA A 275 1.21 24.31 9.10
N LEU A 276 1.77 23.61 8.11
CA LEU A 276 1.71 24.04 6.71
C LEU A 276 0.25 24.09 6.21
N PRO A 277 -0.07 25.06 5.33
CA PRO A 277 -1.36 25.08 4.65
C PRO A 277 -1.46 23.87 3.70
N PRO A 278 -2.64 23.26 3.54
CA PRO A 278 -2.84 22.21 2.55
C PRO A 278 -2.74 22.81 1.14
N ALA A 279 -1.98 22.16 0.27
CA ALA A 279 -1.78 22.60 -1.10
C ALA A 279 -2.96 22.29 -2.02
N ASP A 280 -3.69 21.20 -1.75
CA ASP A 280 -4.91 20.88 -2.48
C ASP A 280 -6.12 21.55 -1.83
N GLY A 281 -6.66 22.57 -2.50
CA GLY A 281 -7.81 23.33 -2.01
C GLY A 281 -9.11 22.53 -1.93
N GLN A 282 -9.21 21.39 -2.62
CA GLN A 282 -10.41 20.54 -2.61
C GLN A 282 -10.39 19.56 -1.43
N SER A 283 -9.33 18.76 -1.31
CA SER A 283 -9.20 17.78 -0.21
C SER A 283 -8.81 18.44 1.11
N GLY A 284 -8.10 19.57 1.07
CA GLY A 284 -7.57 20.23 2.25
C GLY A 284 -6.70 19.28 3.06
N LYS A 285 -7.03 19.14 4.35
CA LYS A 285 -6.37 18.20 5.28
C LYS A 285 -7.07 16.83 5.37
N THR A 286 -8.10 16.58 4.56
CA THR A 286 -8.81 15.30 4.55
C THR A 286 -7.86 14.22 4.04
N SER A 287 -7.62 13.20 4.84
CA SER A 287 -6.72 12.09 4.50
C SER A 287 -7.22 10.80 5.13
N ASP A 288 -7.06 9.69 4.42
CA ASP A 288 -7.35 8.37 4.95
C ASP A 288 -6.32 7.96 6.02
N TYR A 289 -5.08 8.41 5.88
CA TYR A 289 -3.95 7.97 6.71
C TYR A 289 -3.60 8.97 7.82
N CYS A 290 -3.60 10.26 7.51
CA CYS A 290 -3.22 11.32 8.44
C CYS A 290 -4.44 11.90 9.16
N LYS A 291 -4.41 11.87 10.49
CA LYS A 291 -5.46 12.42 11.36
C LYS A 291 -4.93 13.62 12.16
#